data_AF-A0A0J6L407-F1
#
_entry.id   AF-A0A0J6L407-F1
#
_cell.length_a   1.000
_cell.length_b   1.000
_cell.length_c   1.000
_cell.angle_alpha   90.00
_cell.angle_beta   90.00
_cell.angle_gamma   90.00
#
_symmetry.space_group_name_H-M   'P 1'
#
loop_
_entity.id
_entity.type
_entity.pdbx_description
1 polymer ?
#
loop_
_entity_poly.entity_id
_entity_poly.type
_entity_poly.pdbx_seq_one_letter_code
_entity_poly.pdbx_strand_id
1 'polypeptide(L)'
;MKKIFFTGLIILVCISSLFWYMYPSPYLEKLNQKEQRLYNQFHKNNDVVLLQNQNPETIVRLFLYSIKQEHNETTYRFYTTLNDENDKQMFLKSAKSQKELLFRFKFANKPIETSQNYACIKLPSLFDDVYFEMTQIDGIWLINEPPIRIQ
;
A
#
# COMPACT_ATOMS: atom_id res chain seq x y z
N MET A 1 18.91 23.43 39.42
CA MET A 1 17.79 23.69 38.47
C MET A 1 18.08 23.31 37.00
N LYS A 2 19.03 22.40 36.68
CA LYS A 2 19.28 21.96 35.28
C LYS A 2 18.74 20.57 34.93
N LYS A 3 18.49 19.69 35.90
CA LYS A 3 18.05 18.29 35.65
C LYS A 3 16.59 18.14 35.22
N ILE A 4 15.69 19.02 35.70
CA ILE A 4 14.24 18.93 35.45
C ILE A 4 13.90 19.33 33.99
N PHE A 5 14.67 20.24 33.39
CA PHE A 5 14.50 20.65 32.00
C PHE A 5 14.84 19.52 31.01
N PHE A 6 15.88 18.73 31.29
CA PHE A 6 16.29 17.62 30.41
C PHE A 6 15.29 16.47 30.41
N THR A 7 14.71 16.10 31.55
CA THR A 7 13.66 15.08 31.61
C THR A 7 12.36 15.55 30.97
N GLY A 8 11.97 16.82 31.14
CA GLY A 8 10.81 17.40 30.47
C GLY A 8 10.94 17.39 28.94
N LEU A 9 12.13 17.70 28.41
CA LEU A 9 12.39 17.68 26.97
C LEU A 9 12.35 16.25 26.40
N ILE A 10 12.95 15.27 27.09
CA ILE A 10 12.95 13.86 26.67
C ILE A 10 11.52 13.29 26.67
N ILE A 11 10.73 13.59 27.70
CA ILE A 11 9.33 13.15 27.77
C ILE A 11 8.51 13.80 26.63
N LEU A 12 8.73 15.08 26.33
CA LEU A 12 8.06 15.77 25.22
C LEU A 12 8.45 15.21 23.84
N VAL A 13 9.72 14.83 23.64
CA VAL A 13 10.19 14.16 22.41
C VAL A 13 9.58 12.76 22.28
N CYS A 14 9.48 12.00 23.37
CA CYS A 14 8.82 10.69 23.37
C CYS A 14 7.31 10.81 23.08
N ILE A 15 6.63 11.78 23.69
CA ILE A 15 5.19 11.99 23.47
C ILE A 15 4.92 12.50 22.05
N SER A 16 5.72 13.45 21.54
CA SER A 16 5.55 13.98 20.17
C SER A 16 5.88 12.94 19.08
N SER A 17 6.86 12.08 19.31
CA SER A 17 7.11 10.92 18.43
C SER A 17 5.97 9.90 18.49
N LEU A 18 5.36 9.66 19.65
CA LEU A 18 4.15 8.84 19.82
C LEU A 18 2.94 9.41 19.05
N PHE A 19 2.78 10.74 18.96
CA PHE A 19 1.70 11.36 18.19
C PHE A 19 1.86 11.21 16.67
N TRP A 20 3.09 11.11 16.16
CA TRP A 20 3.33 10.81 14.75
C TRP A 20 2.87 9.39 14.35
N TYR A 21 2.80 8.48 15.33
CA TYR A 21 2.29 7.11 15.14
C TYR A 21 0.75 7.01 15.17
N MET A 22 0.02 8.07 15.54
CA MET A 22 -1.42 7.98 15.79
C MET A 22 -2.30 8.13 14.53
N TYR A 23 -1.79 8.71 13.46
CA TYR A 23 -2.54 8.78 12.20
C TYR A 23 -2.07 7.68 11.27
N PRO A 24 -2.85 6.60 11.08
CA PRO A 24 -2.54 5.64 10.03
C PRO A 24 -2.55 6.39 8.70
N SER A 25 -1.61 6.05 7.82
CA SER A 25 -1.64 6.51 6.43
C SER A 25 -3.06 6.43 5.85
N PRO A 26 -3.49 7.41 5.03
CA PRO A 26 -4.80 7.37 4.37
C PRO A 26 -5.02 6.05 3.60
N TYR A 27 -3.93 5.42 3.13
CA TYR A 27 -3.96 4.14 2.42
C TYR A 27 -4.25 2.93 3.32
N LEU A 28 -4.10 3.06 4.64
CA LEU A 28 -4.30 1.99 5.64
C LEU A 28 -5.54 2.20 6.51
N GLU A 29 -6.31 3.26 6.27
CA GLU A 29 -7.61 3.46 6.90
C GLU A 29 -8.58 2.33 6.56
N LYS A 30 -9.64 2.17 7.36
CA LYS A 30 -10.72 1.23 7.03
C LYS A 30 -11.31 1.59 5.67
N LEU A 31 -11.60 0.57 4.86
CA LEU A 31 -12.33 0.76 3.62
C LEU A 31 -13.69 1.39 3.92
N ASN A 32 -14.09 2.35 3.09
CA ASN A 32 -15.44 2.90 3.14
C ASN A 32 -16.45 1.87 2.58
N GLN A 33 -17.75 2.18 2.68
CA GLN A 33 -18.79 1.24 2.27
C GLN A 33 -18.73 0.85 0.79
N LYS A 34 -18.34 1.78 -0.10
CA LYS A 34 -18.21 1.52 -1.54
C LYS A 34 -17.01 0.63 -1.81
N GLU A 35 -15.86 0.97 -1.24
CA GLU A 35 -14.61 0.19 -1.35
C GLU A 35 -14.81 -1.23 -0.79
N GLN A 36 -15.45 -1.38 0.37
CA GLN A 36 -15.71 -2.69 0.96
C GLN A 36 -16.61 -3.55 0.08
N ARG A 37 -17.67 -2.98 -0.51
CA ARG A 37 -18.55 -3.71 -1.45
C ARG A 37 -17.78 -4.16 -2.69
N LEU A 38 -17.00 -3.25 -3.28
CA LEU A 38 -16.15 -3.54 -4.43
C LEU A 38 -15.15 -4.65 -4.09
N TYR A 39 -14.45 -4.56 -2.96
CA TYR A 39 -13.51 -5.56 -2.50
C TYR A 39 -14.17 -6.93 -2.34
N ASN A 40 -15.33 -6.99 -1.69
CA ASN A 40 -16.04 -8.25 -1.47
C ASN A 40 -16.45 -8.91 -2.80
N GLN A 41 -16.87 -8.12 -3.79
CA GLN A 41 -17.18 -8.63 -5.14
C GLN A 41 -15.92 -9.13 -5.85
N PHE A 42 -14.85 -8.32 -5.83
CA PHE A 42 -13.57 -8.67 -6.43
C PHE A 42 -12.98 -9.95 -5.83
N HIS A 43 -12.91 -10.04 -4.50
CA HIS A 43 -12.40 -11.19 -3.77
C HIS A 43 -13.23 -12.46 -4.05
N LYS A 44 -14.56 -12.34 -4.09
CA LYS A 44 -15.46 -13.48 -4.34
C LYS A 44 -15.37 -14.00 -5.77
N ASN A 45 -15.32 -13.10 -6.75
CA ASN A 45 -15.40 -13.45 -8.16
C ASN A 45 -14.03 -13.69 -8.81
N ASN A 46 -12.95 -13.22 -8.16
CA ASN A 46 -11.58 -13.29 -8.67
C ASN A 46 -11.43 -12.64 -10.06
N ASP A 47 -12.20 -11.58 -10.32
CA ASP A 47 -12.31 -10.92 -11.63
C ASP A 47 -11.79 -9.48 -11.57
N VAL A 48 -10.65 -9.25 -12.22
CA VAL A 48 -9.95 -7.97 -12.26
C VAL A 48 -10.73 -6.89 -13.02
N VAL A 49 -11.66 -7.27 -13.92
CA VAL A 49 -12.50 -6.32 -14.67
C VAL A 49 -13.40 -5.51 -13.73
N LEU A 50 -13.73 -6.04 -12.55
CA LEU A 50 -14.46 -5.31 -11.51
C LEU A 50 -13.72 -4.05 -11.02
N LEU A 51 -12.41 -3.99 -11.22
CA LEU A 51 -11.55 -2.86 -10.83
C LEU A 51 -11.46 -1.78 -11.92
N GLN A 52 -12.13 -1.96 -13.06
CA GLN A 52 -12.10 -0.99 -14.16
C GLN A 52 -12.67 0.36 -13.73
N ASN A 53 -12.04 1.43 -14.24
CA ASN A 53 -12.42 2.83 -13.99
C ASN A 53 -12.36 3.26 -12.52
N GLN A 54 -11.77 2.47 -11.63
CA GLN A 54 -11.47 2.91 -10.27
C GLN A 54 -10.26 3.85 -10.29
N ASN A 55 -10.21 4.78 -9.35
CA ASN A 55 -9.03 5.62 -9.18
C ASN A 55 -7.87 4.80 -8.56
N PRO A 56 -6.60 5.18 -8.80
CA PRO A 56 -5.45 4.43 -8.29
C PRO A 56 -5.43 4.36 -6.76
N GLU A 57 -5.96 5.37 -6.07
CA GLU A 57 -6.04 5.39 -4.60
C GLU A 57 -6.91 4.25 -4.06
N THR A 58 -8.08 4.04 -4.67
CA THR A 58 -8.98 2.94 -4.34
C THR A 58 -8.24 1.62 -4.54
N ILE A 59 -7.55 1.44 -5.68
CA ILE A 59 -6.81 0.20 -5.95
C ILE A 59 -5.73 -0.06 -4.90
N VAL A 60 -4.93 0.96 -4.55
CA VAL A 60 -3.91 0.83 -3.48
C VAL A 60 -4.53 0.44 -2.15
N ARG A 61 -5.64 1.07 -1.78
CA ARG A 61 -6.36 0.75 -0.53
C ARG A 61 -6.88 -0.69 -0.53
N LEU A 62 -7.47 -1.15 -1.64
CA LEU A 62 -7.96 -2.52 -1.77
C LEU A 62 -6.83 -3.55 -1.71
N PHE A 63 -5.68 -3.25 -2.34
CA PHE A 63 -4.49 -4.08 -2.29
C PHE A 63 -3.91 -4.19 -0.88
N LEU A 64 -3.70 -3.07 -0.18
CA LEU A 64 -3.19 -3.10 1.18
C LEU A 64 -4.18 -3.80 2.13
N TYR A 65 -5.48 -3.63 1.88
CA TYR A 65 -6.51 -4.38 2.59
C TYR A 65 -6.39 -5.90 2.35
N SER A 66 -6.14 -6.37 1.12
CA SER A 66 -5.97 -7.81 0.86
C SER A 66 -4.74 -8.39 1.56
N ILE A 67 -3.63 -7.65 1.62
CA ILE A 67 -2.45 -8.05 2.39
C ILE A 67 -2.81 -8.16 3.88
N LYS A 68 -3.52 -7.16 4.42
CA LYS A 68 -3.92 -7.14 5.84
C LYS A 68 -4.86 -8.29 6.22
N GLN A 69 -5.74 -8.70 5.31
CA GLN A 69 -6.63 -9.86 5.50
C GLN A 69 -5.95 -11.20 5.16
N GLU A 70 -4.69 -11.20 4.71
CA GLU A 70 -3.97 -12.39 4.26
C GLU A 70 -4.65 -13.11 3.07
N HIS A 71 -5.40 -12.37 2.25
CA HIS A 71 -6.07 -12.88 1.05
C HIS A 71 -5.09 -12.97 -0.13
N ASN A 72 -4.10 -13.85 -0.04
CA ASN A 72 -2.94 -13.87 -0.94
C ASN A 72 -3.29 -14.03 -2.42
N GLU A 73 -4.31 -14.84 -2.76
CA GLU A 73 -4.76 -14.97 -4.16
C GLU A 73 -5.35 -13.66 -4.69
N THR A 74 -6.08 -12.92 -3.86
CA THR A 74 -6.63 -11.60 -4.23
C THR A 74 -5.52 -10.56 -4.33
N THR A 75 -4.56 -10.59 -3.42
CA THR A 75 -3.37 -9.73 -3.48
C THR A 75 -2.60 -9.93 -4.79
N TYR A 76 -2.42 -11.19 -5.19
CA TYR A 76 -1.73 -11.56 -6.42
C TYR A 76 -2.35 -10.91 -7.67
N ARG A 77 -3.68 -10.83 -7.73
CA ARG A 77 -4.40 -10.29 -8.89
C ARG A 77 -4.22 -8.80 -9.15
N PHE A 78 -3.66 -8.05 -8.20
CA PHE A 78 -3.38 -6.65 -8.42
C PHE A 78 -2.12 -6.40 -9.26
N TYR A 79 -1.28 -7.41 -9.52
CA TYR A 79 0.00 -7.23 -10.21
C TYR A 79 -0.11 -7.28 -11.75
N THR A 80 0.71 -6.48 -12.43
CA THR A 80 0.73 -6.35 -13.91
C THR A 80 1.31 -7.54 -14.68
N THR A 81 2.22 -8.29 -14.06
CA THR A 81 3.19 -9.16 -14.78
C THR A 81 3.10 -10.63 -14.38
N LEU A 82 2.36 -10.95 -13.33
CA LEU A 82 2.25 -12.31 -12.83
C LEU A 82 1.25 -13.11 -13.67
N ASN A 83 1.74 -13.64 -14.79
CA ASN A 83 0.91 -14.25 -15.84
C ASN A 83 1.02 -15.79 -15.92
N ASP A 84 1.86 -16.44 -15.11
CA ASP A 84 1.99 -17.89 -15.09
C ASP A 84 1.72 -18.51 -13.71
N GLU A 85 1.35 -19.80 -13.70
CA GLU A 85 1.03 -20.53 -12.47
C GLU A 85 2.27 -20.73 -11.56
N ASN A 86 3.49 -20.77 -12.11
CA ASN A 86 4.72 -20.87 -11.32
C ASN A 86 5.03 -19.57 -10.58
N ASP A 87 4.88 -18.41 -11.23
CA ASP A 87 5.03 -17.08 -10.67
C ASP A 87 4.00 -16.87 -9.56
N LYS A 88 2.76 -17.33 -9.77
CA LYS A 88 1.74 -17.41 -8.71
C LYS A 88 2.22 -18.23 -7.52
N GLN A 89 2.74 -19.43 -7.75
CA GLN A 89 3.22 -20.30 -6.67
C GLN A 89 4.40 -19.67 -5.93
N MET A 90 5.33 -19.00 -6.63
CA MET A 90 6.44 -18.29 -6.00
C MET A 90 5.97 -17.08 -5.20
N PHE A 91 5.04 -16.29 -5.75
CA PHE A 91 4.42 -15.17 -5.05
C PHE A 91 3.74 -15.62 -3.76
N LEU A 92 2.90 -16.67 -3.82
CA LEU A 92 2.18 -17.21 -2.67
C LEU A 92 3.14 -17.75 -1.58
N LYS A 93 4.25 -18.39 -1.99
CA LYS A 93 5.31 -18.81 -1.06
C LYS A 93 6.02 -17.62 -0.40
N SER A 94 6.07 -16.48 -1.07
CA SER A 94 6.70 -15.26 -0.59
C SER A 94 5.78 -14.34 0.22
N ALA A 95 4.53 -14.71 0.52
CA ALA A 95 3.52 -13.85 1.17
C ALA A 95 4.00 -13.09 2.44
N LYS A 96 5.02 -13.59 3.14
CA LYS A 96 5.66 -12.91 4.28
C LYS A 96 6.32 -11.58 3.89
N SER A 97 6.86 -11.44 2.67
CA SER A 97 7.46 -10.19 2.17
C SER A 97 6.41 -9.11 1.91
N GLN A 98 5.17 -9.50 1.58
CA GLN A 98 4.08 -8.55 1.32
C GLN A 98 3.71 -7.74 2.57
N LYS A 99 3.91 -8.29 3.78
CA LYS A 99 3.69 -7.55 5.03
C LYS A 99 4.67 -6.39 5.23
N GLU A 100 5.83 -6.40 4.58
CA GLU A 100 6.76 -5.27 4.59
C GLU A 100 6.16 -4.04 3.89
N LEU A 101 5.32 -4.24 2.86
CA LEU A 101 4.61 -3.14 2.20
C LEU A 101 3.69 -2.41 3.19
N LEU A 102 2.94 -3.13 4.04
CA LEU A 102 2.10 -2.50 5.07
C LEU A 102 2.92 -1.59 5.99
N PHE A 103 4.14 -2.02 6.35
CA PHE A 103 5.03 -1.21 7.18
C PHE A 103 5.48 0.06 6.47
N ARG A 104 5.90 -0.03 5.20
CA ARG A 104 6.30 1.15 4.39
C ARG A 104 5.14 2.13 4.21
N PHE A 105 3.95 1.60 3.95
CA PHE A 105 2.74 2.41 3.83
C PHE A 105 2.29 3.04 5.14
N LYS A 106 2.69 2.52 6.31
CA LYS A 106 2.33 3.12 7.62
C LYS A 106 2.64 4.61 7.69
N PHE A 107 3.73 5.03 7.05
CA PHE A 107 4.22 6.41 7.09
C PHE A 107 3.96 7.16 5.77
N ALA A 108 3.39 6.50 4.75
CA ALA A 108 3.12 7.12 3.46
C ALA A 108 1.96 8.12 3.57
N ASN A 109 2.23 9.40 3.35
CA ASN A 109 1.24 10.48 3.42
C ASN A 109 1.22 11.37 2.17
N LYS A 110 2.11 11.09 1.21
CA LYS A 110 2.15 11.81 -0.05
C LYS A 110 0.97 11.37 -0.91
N PRO A 111 0.32 12.31 -1.62
CA PRO A 111 -0.74 11.97 -2.56
C PRO A 111 -0.18 11.11 -3.69
N ILE A 112 -1.07 10.42 -4.40
CA ILE A 112 -0.71 9.69 -5.61
C ILE A 112 -0.41 10.70 -6.71
N GLU A 113 0.77 10.59 -7.32
CA GLU A 113 1.14 11.33 -8.51
C GLU A 113 0.69 10.53 -9.72
N THR A 114 -0.11 11.15 -10.59
CA THR A 114 -0.67 10.49 -11.78
C THR A 114 -0.18 11.13 -13.07
N SER A 115 0.15 10.26 -14.02
CA SER A 115 0.39 10.54 -15.44
C SER A 115 -0.54 9.64 -16.26
N GLN A 116 -0.57 9.82 -17.58
CA GLN A 116 -1.60 9.27 -18.48
C GLN A 116 -1.95 7.79 -18.20
N ASN A 117 -0.96 6.90 -18.15
CA ASN A 117 -1.14 5.47 -17.86
C ASN A 117 -0.26 5.00 -16.69
N TYR A 118 0.23 5.92 -15.86
CA TYR A 118 1.18 5.62 -14.79
C TYR A 118 0.80 6.38 -13.53
N ALA A 119 0.90 5.73 -12.38
CA ALA A 119 0.69 6.37 -11.10
C ALA A 119 1.78 5.92 -10.11
N CYS A 120 2.22 6.82 -9.25
CA CYS A 120 3.18 6.47 -8.22
C CYS A 120 2.89 7.14 -6.88
N ILE A 121 3.42 6.52 -5.83
CA ILE A 121 3.40 7.06 -4.47
C ILE A 121 4.84 7.09 -3.97
N LYS A 122 5.33 8.28 -3.64
CA LYS A 122 6.61 8.41 -2.96
C LYS A 122 6.48 7.84 -1.54
N LEU A 123 7.17 6.74 -1.29
CA LEU A 123 7.22 6.10 0.01
C LEU A 123 8.29 6.76 0.90
N PRO A 124 8.08 6.82 2.22
CA PRO A 124 9.10 7.32 3.14
C PRO A 124 10.36 6.45 3.11
N SER A 125 11.51 7.10 3.00
CA SER A 125 12.83 6.48 2.98
C SER A 125 13.87 7.46 3.52
N LEU A 126 14.94 6.93 4.12
CA LEU A 126 16.01 7.73 4.76
C LEU A 126 17.18 8.03 3.81
N PHE A 127 17.38 7.23 2.78
CA PHE A 127 18.60 7.25 1.97
C PHE A 127 18.29 7.47 0.48
N ASP A 128 17.31 6.74 -0.05
CA ASP A 128 16.99 6.74 -1.48
C ASP A 128 15.56 7.19 -1.74
N ASP A 129 15.28 7.60 -2.98
CA ASP A 129 13.93 7.91 -3.41
C ASP A 129 13.20 6.62 -3.78
N VAL A 130 12.24 6.25 -2.92
CA VAL A 130 11.51 4.98 -3.03
C VAL A 130 10.09 5.26 -3.51
N TYR A 131 9.68 4.62 -4.61
CA TYR A 131 8.36 4.78 -5.20
C TYR A 131 7.60 3.46 -5.24
N PHE A 132 6.32 3.51 -4.87
CA PHE A 132 5.36 2.47 -5.21
C PHE A 132 4.73 2.81 -6.56
N GLU A 133 4.77 1.89 -7.52
CA GLU A 133 4.40 2.19 -8.91
C GLU A 133 3.22 1.35 -9.40
N MET A 134 2.41 1.96 -10.27
CA MET A 134 1.26 1.36 -10.90
C MET A 134 1.15 1.77 -12.36
N THR A 135 0.58 0.89 -13.18
CA THR A 135 0.31 1.12 -14.59
C THR A 135 -1.16 0.89 -14.89
N GLN A 136 -1.74 1.71 -15.76
CA GLN A 136 -3.11 1.51 -16.25
C GLN A 136 -3.10 0.67 -17.52
N ILE A 137 -3.86 -0.43 -17.53
CA ILE A 137 -4.08 -1.31 -18.68
C ILE A 137 -5.60 -1.49 -18.83
N ASP A 138 -6.15 -1.18 -20.01
CA ASP A 138 -7.58 -1.31 -20.31
C ASP A 138 -8.53 -0.63 -19.29
N GLY A 139 -8.09 0.49 -18.73
CA GLY A 139 -8.84 1.25 -17.72
C GLY A 139 -8.72 0.70 -16.29
N ILE A 140 -7.88 -0.31 -16.06
CA ILE A 140 -7.62 -0.94 -14.76
C ILE A 140 -6.23 -0.54 -14.29
N TRP A 141 -6.11 -0.02 -13.07
CA TRP A 141 -4.80 0.21 -12.45
C TRP A 141 -4.28 -1.09 -11.83
N LEU A 142 -3.06 -1.45 -12.17
CA LEU A 142 -2.36 -2.62 -11.68
C LEU A 142 -1.01 -2.20 -11.10
N ILE A 143 -0.54 -2.96 -10.11
CA ILE A 143 0.71 -2.73 -9.39
C ILE A 143 1.86 -3.32 -10.20
N ASN A 144 2.91 -2.53 -10.40
CA ASN A 144 4.08 -3.00 -11.12
C ASN A 144 4.80 -4.10 -10.33
N GLU A 145 5.56 -4.96 -11.02
CA GLU A 145 6.47 -5.89 -10.37
C GLU A 145 7.92 -5.60 -10.78
N PRO A 146 8.84 -5.39 -9.83
CA PRO A 146 8.58 -5.24 -8.39
C PRO A 146 7.70 -4.02 -8.07
N PRO A 147 6.90 -4.05 -6.98
CA PRO A 147 5.99 -2.95 -6.62
C PRO A 147 6.71 -1.70 -6.15
N ILE A 148 7.97 -1.85 -5.73
CA ILE A 148 8.80 -0.78 -5.22
C ILE A 148 10.00 -0.59 -6.15
N ARG A 149 10.22 0.64 -6.57
CA ARG A 149 11.41 1.08 -7.29
C ARG A 149 12.24 2.02 -6.43
N ILE A 150 13.56 1.85 -6.47
CA ILE A 150 14.55 2.74 -5.85
C ILE A 150 15.17 3.54 -6.99
N GLN A 151 15.18 4.87 -6.86
CA GLN A 151 15.81 5.80 -7.80
C GLN A 151 16.98 6.53 -7.15
#